data_AF-A0A0G4MLQ4-F1
#
_entry.id   AF-A0A0G4MLQ4-F1
#
_cell.length_a   1.000
_cell.length_b   1.000
_cell.length_c   1.000
_cell.angle_alpha   90.00
_cell.angle_beta   90.00
_cell.angle_gamma   90.00
#
_symmetry.space_group_name_H-M   'P 1'
#
loop_
_entity.id
_entity.type
_entity.pdbx_description
1 polymer ?
#
loop_
_entity_poly.entity_id
_entity_poly.type
_entity_poly.pdbx_seq_one_letter_code
_entity_poly.pdbx_strand_id
1 'polypeptide(L)'
;WEWSTVYVGIAKHSSLPVSGSLTNTPAAAVPNHWLELPANPFVGRFDYMGGGNFRVLVTGEASTDSCEAQRMVKRAFRTLAEAETIPAIGNQTLQLAAWSDHGAMHLHVASDTLRDGFIT
;
A
#
# COMPACT_ATOMS: atom_id res chain seq x y z
N TRP A 1 18.63 10.31 8.75
CA TRP A 1 18.12 9.51 7.63
C TRP A 1 16.98 8.68 8.18
N GLU A 2 15.97 8.44 7.39
CA GLU A 2 14.77 7.73 7.84
C GLU A 2 14.51 6.56 6.92
N TRP A 3 14.27 5.39 7.50
CA TRP A 3 13.91 4.22 6.72
C TRP A 3 12.40 4.13 6.63
N SER A 4 11.87 3.94 5.42
CA SER A 4 10.52 3.38 5.30
C SER A 4 10.55 1.89 5.58
N THR A 5 9.45 1.38 6.10
CA THR A 5 9.21 -0.05 6.28
C THR A 5 8.34 -0.58 5.16
N VAL A 6 8.49 -1.86 4.81
CA VAL A 6 7.66 -2.49 3.79
C VAL A 6 6.99 -3.73 4.35
N TYR A 7 5.69 -3.84 4.09
CA TYR A 7 4.90 -5.02 4.43
C TYR A 7 4.20 -5.58 3.20
N VAL A 8 4.11 -6.90 3.15
CA VAL A 8 3.49 -7.62 2.04
C VAL A 8 2.45 -8.59 2.58
N GLY A 9 1.28 -8.64 1.95
CA GLY A 9 0.25 -9.60 2.29
C GLY A 9 -0.39 -10.25 1.08
N ILE A 10 -1.02 -11.40 1.31
CA ILE A 10 -2.00 -11.98 0.40
C ILE A 10 -3.39 -11.72 0.98
N ALA A 11 -4.16 -10.88 0.31
CA ALA A 11 -5.51 -10.52 0.66
C ALA A 11 -6.54 -11.30 -0.19
N LYS A 12 -7.70 -11.59 0.38
CA LYS A 12 -8.81 -12.27 -0.29
C LYS A 12 -10.14 -11.61 0.07
N HIS A 13 -10.92 -11.28 -0.96
CA HIS A 13 -12.34 -10.98 -0.86
C HIS A 13 -12.98 -11.10 -2.24
N SER A 14 -14.24 -11.56 -2.31
CA SER A 14 -14.96 -11.75 -3.59
C SER A 14 -15.32 -10.43 -4.28
N SER A 15 -15.31 -9.30 -3.56
CA SER A 15 -15.56 -7.97 -4.13
C SER A 15 -14.34 -7.37 -4.85
N LEU A 16 -13.14 -7.92 -4.64
CA LEU A 16 -11.95 -7.42 -5.35
C LEU A 16 -11.97 -7.87 -6.82
N PRO A 17 -11.48 -7.02 -7.76
CA PRO A 17 -11.63 -7.26 -9.19
C PRO A 17 -10.74 -8.41 -9.68
N VAL A 18 -11.36 -9.51 -10.08
CA VAL A 18 -10.65 -10.63 -10.73
C VAL A 18 -10.03 -10.15 -12.04
N SER A 19 -8.78 -10.53 -12.29
CA SER A 19 -8.00 -10.10 -13.47
C SER A 19 -7.77 -8.58 -13.55
N GLY A 20 -7.84 -7.87 -12.41
CA GLY A 20 -7.54 -6.44 -12.31
C GLY A 20 -6.70 -6.09 -11.10
N SER A 21 -6.14 -4.88 -11.11
CA SER A 21 -5.43 -4.29 -9.96
C SER A 21 -6.06 -2.96 -9.57
N LEU A 22 -6.10 -2.68 -8.28
CA LEU A 22 -6.44 -1.36 -7.73
C LEU A 22 -5.16 -0.70 -7.24
N THR A 23 -4.76 0.40 -7.86
CA THR A 23 -3.50 1.10 -7.54
C THR A 23 -3.79 2.46 -6.93
N ASN A 24 -3.20 2.75 -5.77
CA ASN A 24 -3.27 4.05 -5.13
C ASN A 24 -2.38 5.04 -5.90
N THR A 25 -3.00 5.79 -6.79
CA THR A 25 -2.34 6.80 -7.63
C THR A 25 -2.75 8.19 -7.15
N PRO A 26 -1.81 9.06 -6.75
CA PRO A 26 -2.13 10.43 -6.38
C PRO A 26 -2.87 11.15 -7.52
N ALA A 27 -3.88 11.94 -7.22
CA ALA A 27 -4.62 12.68 -8.24
C ALA A 27 -3.71 13.61 -9.07
N ALA A 28 -2.69 14.19 -8.43
CA ALA A 28 -1.69 15.03 -9.08
C ALA A 28 -0.83 14.28 -10.12
N ALA A 29 -0.78 12.94 -10.07
CA ALA A 29 -0.04 12.13 -11.03
C ALA A 29 -0.77 11.99 -12.38
N VAL A 30 -2.08 12.27 -12.44
CA VAL A 30 -2.92 12.07 -13.62
C VAL A 30 -2.98 13.36 -14.46
N PRO A 31 -2.85 13.29 -15.80
CA PRO A 31 -2.70 12.08 -16.61
C PRO A 31 -1.25 11.59 -16.81
N ASN A 32 -0.23 12.42 -16.58
CA ASN A 32 1.13 12.12 -17.02
C ASN A 32 2.24 12.64 -16.10
N HIS A 33 1.95 12.92 -14.83
CA HIS A 33 2.94 13.41 -13.86
C HIS A 33 3.47 12.28 -12.98
N TRP A 34 4.21 11.36 -13.60
CA TRP A 34 4.70 10.10 -13.01
C TRP A 34 5.71 10.25 -11.87
N LEU A 35 6.14 11.48 -11.56
CA LEU A 35 6.98 11.81 -10.41
C LEU A 35 6.18 12.06 -9.13
N GLU A 36 4.86 12.22 -9.22
CA GLU A 36 3.98 12.36 -8.06
C GLU A 36 3.75 10.99 -7.41
N LEU A 37 4.32 10.78 -6.23
CA LEU A 37 4.26 9.54 -5.47
C LEU A 37 3.40 9.72 -4.21
N PRO A 38 2.72 8.67 -3.73
CA PRO A 38 2.04 8.71 -2.44
C PRO A 38 3.03 9.04 -1.30
N ALA A 39 2.58 9.82 -0.34
CA ALA A 39 3.32 10.04 0.91
C ALA A 39 3.20 8.82 1.83
N ASN A 40 4.29 8.49 2.55
CA ASN A 40 4.24 7.49 3.61
C ASN A 40 3.39 7.98 4.79
N PRO A 41 2.70 7.07 5.51
CA PRO A 41 2.51 5.66 5.20
C PRO A 41 1.33 5.45 4.24
N PHE A 42 1.40 4.47 3.33
CA PHE A 42 0.32 4.20 2.37
C PHE A 42 0.17 2.71 2.00
N VAL A 43 -1.06 2.33 1.64
CA VAL A 43 -1.33 1.07 0.93
C VAL A 43 -1.16 1.34 -0.57
N GLY A 44 -0.24 0.63 -1.21
CA GLY A 44 0.13 0.91 -2.59
C GLY A 44 -0.85 0.34 -3.62
N ARG A 45 -1.20 -0.94 -3.48
CA ARG A 45 -2.02 -1.64 -4.47
C ARG A 45 -2.62 -2.94 -3.95
N PHE A 46 -3.74 -3.34 -4.54
CA PHE A 46 -4.25 -4.71 -4.53
C PHE A 46 -4.04 -5.30 -5.93
N ASP A 47 -3.07 -6.20 -6.07
CA ASP A 47 -2.72 -6.83 -7.35
C ASP A 47 -3.29 -8.23 -7.45
N TYR A 48 -4.13 -8.53 -8.44
CA TYR A 48 -4.62 -9.89 -8.66
C TYR A 48 -3.47 -10.85 -9.02
N MET A 49 -3.31 -11.91 -8.23
CA MET A 49 -2.27 -12.94 -8.39
C MET A 49 -2.83 -14.28 -8.87
N GLY A 50 -4.11 -14.36 -9.24
CA GLY A 50 -4.78 -15.62 -9.56
C GLY A 50 -5.46 -16.28 -8.37
N GLY A 51 -6.47 -17.12 -8.63
CA GLY A 51 -7.14 -17.94 -7.60
C GLY A 51 -7.83 -17.13 -6.49
N GLY A 52 -8.29 -15.91 -6.80
CA GLY A 52 -8.89 -15.00 -5.83
C GLY A 52 -7.90 -14.39 -4.82
N ASN A 53 -6.60 -14.55 -5.06
CA ASN A 53 -5.54 -13.95 -4.25
C ASN A 53 -5.18 -12.57 -4.79
N PHE A 54 -4.99 -11.62 -3.88
CA PHE A 54 -4.48 -10.29 -4.19
C PHE A 54 -3.22 -10.02 -3.38
N ARG A 55 -2.12 -9.66 -4.03
CA ARG A 55 -0.97 -9.13 -3.29
C ARG A 55 -1.29 -7.71 -2.85
N VAL A 56 -1.07 -7.42 -1.58
CA VAL A 56 -1.13 -6.07 -1.03
C VAL A 56 0.26 -5.65 -0.56
N LEU A 57 0.61 -4.39 -0.82
CA LEU A 57 1.85 -3.77 -0.38
C LEU A 57 1.53 -2.55 0.49
N VAL A 58 2.21 -2.43 1.62
CA VAL A 58 2.16 -1.25 2.48
C VAL A 58 3.57 -0.71 2.62
N THR A 59 3.73 0.59 2.38
CA THR A 59 4.93 1.32 2.76
C THR A 59 4.60 2.09 4.02
N GLY A 60 5.31 1.78 5.11
CA GLY A 60 5.17 2.42 6.41
C GLY A 60 6.26 3.45 6.68
N GLU A 61 6.09 4.16 7.79
CA GLU A 61 7.16 4.91 8.43
C GLU A 61 8.03 3.97 9.27
N ALA A 62 9.12 4.49 9.85
CA ALA A 62 10.01 3.73 10.73
C ALA A 62 9.29 3.17 11.98
N SER A 63 8.22 3.84 12.42
CA SER A 63 7.41 3.48 13.58
C SER A 63 6.25 2.54 13.25
N THR A 64 5.90 2.38 11.97
CA THR A 64 4.79 1.51 11.56
C THR A 64 5.15 0.07 11.87
N ASP A 65 4.26 -0.65 12.56
CA ASP A 65 4.40 -2.08 12.84
C ASP A 65 3.47 -2.94 11.94
N SER A 66 3.67 -4.25 11.97
CA SER A 66 2.83 -5.21 11.22
C SER A 66 1.34 -5.10 11.55
N CYS A 67 0.97 -4.82 12.80
CA CYS A 67 -0.44 -4.71 13.20
C CYS A 67 -1.09 -3.46 12.60
N GLU A 68 -0.38 -2.34 12.59
CA GLU A 68 -0.79 -1.10 11.97
C GLU A 68 -0.92 -1.24 10.45
N ALA A 69 0.08 -1.81 9.80
CA ALA A 69 0.05 -2.04 8.36
C ALA A 69 -1.15 -2.92 7.94
N GLN A 70 -1.46 -4.00 8.68
CA GLN A 70 -2.68 -4.79 8.43
C GLN A 70 -3.97 -3.98 8.64
N ARG A 71 -4.02 -3.10 9.66
CA ARG A 71 -5.18 -2.21 9.87
C ARG A 71 -5.34 -1.22 8.72
N MET A 72 -4.24 -0.68 8.19
CA MET A 72 -4.25 0.20 7.02
C MET A 72 -4.85 -0.51 5.80
N VAL A 73 -4.44 -1.74 5.53
CA VAL A 73 -5.00 -2.55 4.42
C VAL A 73 -6.51 -2.75 4.58
N LYS A 74 -6.97 -3.14 5.79
CA LYS A 74 -8.40 -3.32 6.08
C LYS A 74 -9.19 -2.01 6.00
N ARG A 75 -8.57 -0.87 6.35
CA ARG A 75 -9.17 0.46 6.19
C ARG A 75 -9.28 0.82 4.71
N ALA A 76 -8.21 0.68 3.93
CA ALA A 76 -8.21 0.95 2.50
C ALA A 76 -9.28 0.13 1.76
N PHE A 77 -9.42 -1.16 2.10
CA PHE A 77 -10.48 -2.02 1.56
C PHE A 77 -11.89 -1.50 1.87
N ARG A 78 -12.16 -1.06 3.10
CA ARG A 78 -13.46 -0.46 3.46
C ARG A 78 -13.70 0.85 2.71
N THR A 79 -12.69 1.71 2.63
CA THR A 79 -12.78 2.97 1.88
C THR A 79 -13.09 2.74 0.40
N LEU A 80 -12.50 1.71 -0.22
CA LEU A 80 -12.82 1.34 -1.61
C LEU A 80 -14.30 0.93 -1.77
N ALA A 81 -14.86 0.21 -0.80
CA ALA A 81 -16.28 -0.18 -0.83
C ALA A 81 -17.22 1.02 -0.56
N GLU A 82 -16.87 1.88 0.40
CA GLU A 82 -17.60 3.11 0.73
C GLU A 82 -17.62 4.11 -0.45
N ALA A 83 -16.54 4.15 -1.22
CA ALA A 83 -16.43 4.96 -2.43
C ALA A 83 -16.98 4.26 -3.69
N GLU A 84 -17.65 3.11 -3.54
CA GLU A 84 -18.22 2.31 -4.63
C GLU A 84 -17.21 1.89 -5.73
N THR A 85 -15.91 1.92 -5.41
CA THR A 85 -14.83 1.46 -6.31
C THR A 85 -14.84 -0.06 -6.44
N ILE A 86 -15.32 -0.76 -5.41
CA ILE A 86 -15.61 -2.19 -5.40
C ILE A 86 -17.05 -2.42 -4.90
N PRO A 87 -17.68 -3.57 -5.20
CA PRO A 87 -18.98 -3.92 -4.67
C PRO A 87 -19.07 -3.82 -3.15
N ALA A 88 -20.25 -3.46 -2.65
CA ALA A 88 -20.54 -3.38 -1.22
C ALA A 88 -20.20 -4.69 -0.50
N ILE A 89 -19.56 -4.56 0.67
CA ILE A 89 -19.01 -5.69 1.43
C ILE A 89 -19.85 -6.07 2.65
N GLY A 90 -20.87 -5.25 2.98
CA GLY A 90 -21.70 -5.42 4.18
C GLY A 90 -20.84 -5.56 5.45
N ASN A 91 -21.08 -6.63 6.21
CA ASN A 91 -20.32 -6.96 7.42
C ASN A 91 -19.11 -7.87 7.16
N GLN A 92 -18.82 -8.20 5.90
CA GLN A 92 -17.67 -9.04 5.56
C GLN A 92 -16.36 -8.27 5.77
N THR A 93 -15.30 -9.01 6.08
CA THR A 93 -13.98 -8.42 6.30
C THR A 93 -12.98 -8.99 5.31
N LEU A 94 -11.97 -8.20 4.98
CA LEU A 94 -10.86 -8.67 4.17
C LEU A 94 -10.07 -9.75 4.92
N GLN A 95 -9.93 -10.92 4.31
CA GLN A 95 -9.03 -11.95 4.81
C GLN A 95 -7.60 -11.64 4.38
N LEU A 96 -6.67 -11.65 5.34
CA LEU A 96 -5.23 -11.64 5.08
C LEU A 96 -4.71 -13.07 5.25
N ALA A 97 -4.59 -13.79 4.14
CA ALA A 97 -4.24 -15.22 4.10
C ALA A 97 -2.75 -15.48 4.33
N ALA A 98 -1.89 -14.50 4.05
CA ALA A 98 -0.47 -14.52 4.36
C ALA A 98 0.01 -13.09 4.62
N TRP A 99 1.06 -12.95 5.43
CA TRP A 99 1.65 -11.66 5.79
C TRP A 99 3.16 -11.81 6.01
N SER A 100 3.92 -10.83 5.56
CA SER A 100 5.37 -10.76 5.72
C SER A 100 5.77 -9.32 6.04
N ASP A 101 6.62 -9.18 7.05
CA ASP A 101 7.28 -7.94 7.43
C ASP A 101 8.67 -7.93 6.79
N HIS A 102 8.92 -7.01 5.87
CA HIS A 102 10.21 -6.89 5.19
C HIS A 102 11.13 -5.87 5.90
N GLY A 103 10.67 -5.25 7.00
CA GLY A 103 11.43 -4.30 7.79
C GLY A 103 11.81 -3.04 7.01
N ALA A 104 12.88 -2.40 7.46
CA ALA A 104 13.48 -1.21 6.83
C ALA A 104 13.96 -1.54 5.42
N MET A 105 13.49 -0.79 4.41
CA MET A 105 13.77 -1.11 3.00
C MET A 105 14.27 0.07 2.18
N HIS A 106 13.62 1.24 2.23
CA HIS A 106 14.06 2.40 1.46
C HIS A 106 14.64 3.47 2.38
N LEU A 107 15.88 3.90 2.10
CA LEU A 107 16.54 5.00 2.79
C LEU A 107 16.01 6.33 2.24
N HIS A 108 15.45 7.15 3.12
CA HIS A 108 15.07 8.53 2.83
C HIS A 108 16.08 9.49 3.45
N VAL A 109 16.53 10.44 2.64
CA VAL A 109 17.50 11.47 3.00
C VAL A 109 16.87 12.82 2.68
N ALA A 110 16.99 13.77 3.61
CA ALA A 110 16.51 15.13 3.38
C ALA A 110 17.26 15.78 2.20
N SER A 111 16.57 16.62 1.44
CA SER A 111 17.13 17.29 0.26
C SER A 111 18.37 18.12 0.58
N ASP A 112 18.40 18.80 1.72
CA ASP A 112 19.55 19.60 2.14
C ASP A 112 20.76 18.71 2.45
N THR A 113 20.55 17.56 3.09
CA THR A 113 21.61 16.57 3.30
C THR A 113 22.17 16.03 1.99
N LEU A 114 21.32 15.80 0.98
CA LEU A 114 21.78 15.41 -0.36
C LEU A 114 22.62 16.50 -1.03
N ARG A 115 22.21 17.78 -0.91
CA ARG A 115 22.93 18.93 -1.47
C ARG A 115 24.31 19.14 -0.84
N ASP A 116 24.46 18.78 0.43
CA ASP A 116 25.73 18.84 1.16
C ASP A 116 26.74 17.74 0.75
N GLY A 117 26.43 16.98 -0.31
CA GLY A 117 27.34 15.99 -0.89
C GLY A 117 27.16 14.57 -0.33
N PHE A 118 25.98 14.25 0.21
CA PHE A 118 25.70 12.90 0.66
C PHE A 118 25.71 11.90 -0.51
N ILE A 119 26.81 11.16 -0.63
CA ILE A 119 26.95 9.96 -1.46
C ILE A 119 27.49 8.87 -0.54
N THR A 120 26.75 7.76 -0.43
CA THR A 120 27.15 6.55 0.31
C THR A 120 28.11 5.69 -0.48
#